data_AF-A0A7Y0DK33-F1
#
_entry.id   AF-A0A7Y0DK33-F1
#
_cell.length_a   1.000
_cell.length_b   1.000
_cell.length_c   1.000
_cell.angle_alpha   90.00
_cell.angle_beta   90.00
_cell.angle_gamma   90.00
#
_symmetry.space_group_name_H-M   'P 1'
#
loop_
_entity.id
_entity.type
_entity.pdbx_description
1 polymer ?
#
loop_
_entity_poly.entity_id
_entity_poly.type
_entity_poly.pdbx_seq_one_letter_code
_entity_poly.pdbx_strand_id
1 'polypeptide(L)'
;MSFFDATKEFDAAIGEIDYLLTQAELSQSIPIVLEIYIKASIVLLTAKIESFSENILEEFVDKLAEKKLKYKKLPKQLKIHSTSFLLKDLIGSKPFSAKSNAISKLVEAASLWNDDEVFSALSVNYKFDYGKHGSSEFKNFFNRVGIENICDKCRILTDNESMLTGLPQKKDISGDIDSLTNIRNNIIHTDATPSSITYQQVRGYRENLWEFCYLIDLHLQIELERLTNS
;
A
#
# COMPACT_ATOMS: atom_id res chain seq x y z
N MET A 1 8.78 6.38 -15.62
CA MET A 1 9.17 4.99 -15.91
C MET A 1 8.91 4.19 -14.65
N SER A 2 7.96 3.25 -14.69
CA SER A 2 7.65 2.37 -13.55
C SER A 2 8.61 1.19 -13.50
N PHE A 3 9.06 0.82 -12.30
CA PHE A 3 9.89 -0.37 -12.10
C PHE A 3 9.03 -1.59 -11.77
N PHE A 4 7.84 -1.39 -11.18
CA PHE A 4 6.90 -2.44 -10.79
C PHE A 4 5.67 -2.46 -11.70
N ASP A 5 5.12 -3.64 -11.94
CA ASP A 5 3.92 -3.81 -12.76
C ASP A 5 2.68 -3.28 -12.01
N ALA A 6 2.64 -3.41 -10.69
CA ALA A 6 1.62 -2.81 -9.81
C ALA A 6 1.43 -1.31 -10.05
N THR A 7 2.51 -0.57 -10.33
CA THR A 7 2.44 0.86 -10.67
C THR A 7 1.83 1.10 -12.05
N LYS A 8 2.13 0.24 -13.04
CA LYS A 8 1.52 0.32 -14.38
C LYS A 8 0.02 0.01 -14.31
N GLU A 9 -0.33 -1.02 -13.54
CA GLU A 9 -1.73 -1.41 -13.31
C GLU A 9 -2.49 -0.29 -12.60
N PHE A 10 -1.88 0.32 -11.58
CA PHE A 10 -2.46 1.46 -10.88
C PHE A 10 -2.64 2.68 -11.79
N ASP A 11 -1.66 3.00 -12.64
CA ASP A 11 -1.74 4.11 -13.60
C ASP A 11 -2.91 3.90 -14.59
N ALA A 12 -3.04 2.69 -15.12
CA ALA A 12 -4.17 2.32 -15.98
C ALA A 12 -5.51 2.40 -15.23
N ALA A 13 -5.55 1.92 -13.99
CA ALA A 13 -6.76 1.87 -13.17
C ALA A 13 -7.23 3.26 -12.69
N ILE A 14 -6.31 4.21 -12.52
CA ILE A 14 -6.64 5.59 -12.14
C ILE A 14 -7.41 6.32 -13.25
N GLY A 15 -7.29 5.90 -14.52
CA GLY A 15 -8.10 6.43 -15.62
C GLY A 15 -9.61 6.26 -15.40
N GLU A 16 -10.04 5.22 -14.67
CA GLU A 16 -11.44 5.05 -14.26
C GLU A 16 -11.90 6.20 -13.33
N ILE A 17 -11.02 6.64 -12.42
CA ILE A 17 -11.28 7.78 -11.52
C ILE A 17 -11.38 9.07 -12.32
N ASP A 18 -10.47 9.30 -13.27
CA ASP A 18 -10.48 10.50 -14.12
C ASP A 18 -11.77 10.60 -14.94
N TYR A 19 -12.25 9.47 -15.45
CA TYR A 19 -13.55 9.42 -16.12
C TYR A 19 -14.68 9.82 -15.19
N LEU A 20 -14.77 9.23 -13.99
CA LEU A 20 -15.83 9.55 -13.02
C LEU A 20 -15.79 11.02 -12.59
N LEU A 21 -14.59 11.58 -12.37
CA LEU A 21 -14.42 12.99 -12.02
C LEU A 21 -14.79 13.93 -13.18
N THR A 22 -14.55 13.52 -14.43
CA THR A 22 -15.01 14.26 -15.62
C THR A 22 -16.53 14.25 -15.69
N GLN A 23 -17.18 13.11 -15.45
CA GLN A 23 -18.64 13.03 -15.42
C GLN A 23 -19.26 13.84 -14.27
N ALA A 24 -18.60 13.86 -13.10
CA ALA A 24 -18.97 14.72 -11.98
C ALA A 24 -18.94 16.19 -12.38
N GLU A 25 -17.86 16.63 -13.03
CA GLU A 25 -17.69 18.00 -13.52
C GLU A 25 -18.77 18.40 -14.53
N LEU A 26 -19.14 17.51 -15.45
CA LEU A 26 -20.21 17.76 -16.43
C LEU A 26 -21.62 17.78 -15.79
N SER A 27 -21.78 17.13 -14.64
CA SER A 27 -23.08 16.95 -13.96
C SER A 27 -23.34 17.97 -12.86
N GLN A 28 -22.60 19.07 -12.81
CA GLN A 28 -22.72 20.10 -11.76
C GLN A 28 -24.14 20.66 -11.58
N SER A 29 -24.96 20.66 -12.62
CA SER A 29 -26.36 21.11 -12.58
C SER A 29 -27.35 20.07 -12.05
N ILE A 30 -26.93 18.82 -11.85
CA ILE A 30 -27.79 17.71 -11.40
C ILE A 30 -27.18 17.12 -10.11
N PRO A 31 -27.58 17.63 -8.93
CA PRO A 31 -26.93 17.31 -7.65
C PRO A 31 -26.80 15.81 -7.35
N ILE A 32 -27.86 15.04 -7.60
CA ILE A 32 -27.86 13.60 -7.35
C ILE A 32 -26.85 12.85 -8.22
N VAL A 33 -26.68 13.26 -9.48
CA VAL A 33 -25.74 12.64 -10.42
C VAL A 33 -24.30 13.01 -10.05
N LEU A 34 -24.06 14.29 -9.73
CA LEU A 34 -22.78 14.75 -9.20
C LEU A 34 -22.36 13.94 -7.97
N GLU A 35 -23.29 13.75 -7.03
CA GLU A 35 -23.03 13.00 -5.80
C GLU A 35 -22.66 11.55 -6.07
N ILE A 36 -23.39 10.87 -6.97
CA ILE A 36 -23.10 9.48 -7.37
C ILE A 36 -21.66 9.36 -7.90
N TYR A 37 -21.24 10.26 -8.79
CA TYR A 37 -19.89 10.21 -9.36
C TYR A 37 -18.81 10.52 -8.32
N ILE A 38 -19.04 11.46 -7.40
CA ILE A 38 -18.12 11.74 -6.29
C ILE A 38 -17.99 10.51 -5.37
N LYS A 39 -19.11 9.91 -4.95
CA LYS A 39 -19.10 8.70 -4.11
C LYS A 39 -18.33 7.57 -4.78
N ALA A 40 -18.64 7.29 -6.05
CA ALA A 40 -17.99 6.25 -6.83
C ALA A 40 -16.48 6.50 -6.94
N SER A 41 -16.07 7.75 -7.22
CA SER A 41 -14.65 8.12 -7.32
C SER A 41 -13.90 7.88 -6.02
N ILE A 42 -14.46 8.24 -4.87
CA ILE A 42 -13.81 8.08 -3.56
C ILE A 42 -13.67 6.61 -3.19
N VAL A 43 -14.73 5.84 -3.33
CA VAL A 43 -14.74 4.40 -3.02
C VAL A 43 -13.74 3.67 -3.90
N LEU A 44 -13.75 3.96 -5.21
CA LEU A 44 -12.85 3.32 -6.16
C LEU A 44 -11.39 3.75 -5.91
N LEU A 45 -11.11 5.04 -5.69
CA LEU A 45 -9.75 5.54 -5.42
C LEU A 45 -9.16 4.87 -4.19
N THR A 46 -9.93 4.78 -3.10
CA THR A 46 -9.49 4.10 -1.87
C THR A 46 -9.15 2.63 -2.14
N ALA A 47 -10.02 1.91 -2.86
CA ALA A 47 -9.81 0.51 -3.20
C ALA A 47 -8.59 0.30 -4.12
N LYS A 48 -8.38 1.18 -5.10
CA LYS A 48 -7.21 1.10 -6.01
C LYS A 48 -5.90 1.31 -5.26
N ILE A 49 -5.84 2.20 -4.26
CA ILE A 49 -4.63 2.42 -3.45
C ILE A 49 -4.33 1.23 -2.54
N GLU A 50 -5.36 0.65 -1.93
CA GLU A 50 -5.22 -0.59 -1.15
C GLU A 50 -4.65 -1.70 -2.05
N SER A 51 -5.28 -1.93 -3.21
CA SER A 51 -4.81 -2.93 -4.18
C SER A 51 -3.40 -2.68 -4.69
N PHE A 52 -3.04 -1.43 -5.00
CA PHE A 52 -1.69 -1.06 -5.40
C PHE A 52 -0.67 -1.44 -4.31
N SER A 53 -1.00 -1.14 -3.06
CA SER A 53 -0.10 -1.39 -1.94
C SER A 53 0.12 -2.89 -1.73
N GLU A 54 -0.95 -3.69 -1.81
CA GLU A 54 -0.86 -5.16 -1.77
C GLU A 54 0.06 -5.68 -2.88
N ASN A 55 -0.24 -5.32 -4.12
CA ASN A 55 0.46 -5.81 -5.31
C ASN A 55 1.93 -5.39 -5.33
N ILE A 56 2.24 -4.13 -5.01
CA ILE A 56 3.62 -3.63 -5.10
C ILE A 56 4.53 -4.26 -4.04
N LEU A 57 3.99 -4.59 -2.86
CA LEU A 57 4.76 -5.28 -1.83
C LEU A 57 4.98 -6.75 -2.17
N GLU A 58 3.98 -7.41 -2.75
CA GLU A 58 4.11 -8.78 -3.27
C GLU A 58 5.22 -8.83 -4.34
N GLU A 59 5.14 -7.96 -5.36
CA GLU A 59 6.16 -7.88 -6.40
C GLU A 59 7.55 -7.52 -5.87
N PHE A 60 7.63 -6.65 -4.85
CA PHE A 60 8.91 -6.31 -4.23
C PHE A 60 9.58 -7.53 -3.58
N VAL A 61 8.81 -8.36 -2.86
CA VAL A 61 9.35 -9.58 -2.25
C VAL A 61 9.70 -10.63 -3.29
N ASP A 62 8.90 -10.76 -4.34
CA ASP A 62 9.21 -11.66 -5.46
C ASP A 62 10.51 -11.26 -6.16
N LYS A 63 10.70 -9.97 -6.44
CA LYS A 63 11.98 -9.49 -7.00
C LYS A 63 13.16 -9.70 -6.08
N LEU A 64 13.00 -9.56 -4.76
CA LEU A 64 14.06 -9.91 -3.81
C LEU A 64 14.46 -11.39 -3.94
N ALA A 65 13.49 -12.27 -4.19
CA ALA A 65 13.72 -13.70 -4.33
C ALA A 65 14.47 -14.02 -5.63
N GLU A 66 14.13 -13.34 -6.72
CA GLU A 66 14.83 -13.46 -8.01
C GLU A 66 16.31 -13.06 -7.92
N LYS A 67 16.66 -12.12 -7.03
CA LYS A 67 18.05 -11.71 -6.79
C LYS A 67 18.89 -12.76 -6.05
N LYS A 68 18.28 -13.85 -5.55
CA LYS A 68 18.96 -14.95 -4.85
C LYS A 68 19.86 -14.45 -3.71
N LEU A 69 19.35 -13.47 -2.95
CA LEU A 69 20.05 -12.91 -1.80
C LEU A 69 20.20 -13.96 -0.70
N LYS A 70 21.16 -13.79 0.21
CA LYS A 70 21.21 -14.59 1.44
C LYS A 70 20.24 -14.03 2.48
N TYR A 71 19.64 -14.86 3.34
CA TYR A 71 18.72 -14.42 4.40
C TYR A 71 19.30 -13.39 5.37
N LYS A 72 20.64 -13.34 5.53
CA LYS A 72 21.31 -12.30 6.32
C LYS A 72 21.11 -10.88 5.78
N LYS A 73 20.87 -10.73 4.47
CA LYS A 73 20.67 -9.43 3.82
C LYS A 73 19.22 -8.96 3.93
N LEU A 74 18.26 -9.85 4.18
CA LEU A 74 16.86 -9.47 4.27
C LEU A 74 16.58 -8.62 5.51
N PRO A 75 15.67 -7.64 5.42
CA PRO A 75 15.21 -6.90 6.58
C PRO A 75 14.70 -7.82 7.69
N LYS A 76 15.09 -7.53 8.93
CA LYS A 76 14.71 -8.36 10.10
C LYS A 76 13.19 -8.40 10.28
N GLN A 77 12.51 -7.29 10.03
CA GLN A 77 11.06 -7.15 10.12
C GLN A 77 10.38 -8.14 9.16
N LEU A 78 10.84 -8.24 7.91
CA LEU A 78 10.32 -9.19 6.92
C LEU A 78 10.43 -10.64 7.41
N LYS A 79 11.60 -11.02 7.97
CA LYS A 79 11.80 -12.35 8.57
C LYS A 79 10.85 -12.63 9.72
N ILE A 80 10.68 -11.65 10.62
CA ILE A 80 9.78 -11.75 11.77
C ILE A 80 8.33 -11.93 11.29
N HIS A 81 7.86 -11.07 10.39
CA HIS A 81 6.47 -11.11 9.94
C HIS A 81 6.13 -12.39 9.19
N SER A 82 7.02 -12.88 8.33
CA SER A 82 6.81 -14.18 7.67
C SER A 82 6.83 -15.33 8.66
N THR A 83 7.78 -15.34 9.61
CA THR A 83 7.81 -16.33 10.69
C THR A 83 6.48 -16.31 11.46
N SER A 84 6.01 -15.15 11.89
CA SER A 84 4.73 -15.01 12.59
C SER A 84 3.56 -15.52 11.74
N PHE A 85 3.54 -15.23 10.44
CA PHE A 85 2.50 -15.70 9.52
C PHE A 85 2.49 -17.22 9.36
N LEU A 86 3.66 -17.84 9.23
CA LEU A 86 3.81 -19.30 9.14
C LEU A 86 3.37 -19.99 10.43
N LEU A 87 3.73 -19.42 11.58
CA LEU A 87 3.48 -20.01 12.89
C LEU A 87 2.07 -19.73 13.43
N LYS A 88 1.31 -18.78 12.86
CA LYS A 88 0.00 -18.35 13.38
C LYS A 88 -0.98 -19.50 13.61
N ASP A 89 -0.97 -20.49 12.70
CA ASP A 89 -1.89 -21.62 12.74
C ASP A 89 -1.33 -22.81 13.53
N LEU A 90 -0.10 -22.75 14.05
CA LEU A 90 0.55 -23.88 14.73
C LEU A 90 0.21 -24.00 16.22
N ILE A 91 -0.54 -23.04 16.74
CA ILE A 91 -0.96 -23.01 18.15
C ILE A 91 -2.10 -24.01 18.35
N GLY A 92 -1.86 -25.06 19.13
CA GLY A 92 -2.87 -26.05 19.54
C GLY A 92 -2.61 -27.49 19.09
N SER A 93 -3.40 -28.43 19.60
CA SER A 93 -3.31 -29.85 19.22
C SER A 93 -3.90 -30.05 17.82
N LYS A 94 -3.08 -30.50 16.87
CA LYS A 94 -3.51 -30.82 15.51
C LYS A 94 -3.70 -32.32 15.31
N PRO A 95 -4.71 -32.74 14.51
CA PRO A 95 -4.84 -34.14 14.10
C PRO A 95 -3.58 -34.59 13.35
N PHE A 96 -3.26 -35.89 13.40
CA PHE A 96 -2.04 -36.43 12.79
C PHE A 96 -1.91 -36.08 11.29
N SER A 97 -3.03 -36.08 10.55
CA SER A 97 -3.09 -35.69 9.14
C SER A 97 -2.60 -34.26 8.86
N ALA A 98 -2.71 -33.35 9.82
CA ALA A 98 -2.27 -31.96 9.70
C ALA A 98 -0.84 -31.73 10.21
N LYS A 99 -0.18 -32.75 10.80
CA LYS A 99 1.18 -32.62 11.35
C LYS A 99 2.24 -32.45 10.26
N SER A 100 2.07 -33.09 9.10
CA SER A 100 3.01 -32.95 7.98
C SER A 100 3.13 -31.50 7.52
N ASN A 101 1.99 -30.83 7.30
CA ASN A 101 1.94 -29.40 6.96
C ASN A 101 2.54 -28.53 8.07
N ALA A 102 2.26 -28.85 9.34
CA ALA A 102 2.84 -28.13 10.48
C ALA A 102 4.37 -28.22 10.52
N ILE A 103 4.94 -29.41 10.24
CA ILE A 103 6.39 -29.61 10.16
C ILE A 103 6.97 -28.82 9.00
N SER A 104 6.33 -28.84 7.82
CA SER A 104 6.77 -28.06 6.66
C SER A 104 6.86 -26.56 6.98
N LYS A 105 5.84 -26.00 7.62
CA LYS A 105 5.83 -24.59 8.06
C LYS A 105 6.93 -24.27 9.08
N LEU A 106 7.27 -25.21 9.98
CA LEU A 106 8.37 -25.04 10.93
C LEU A 106 9.74 -25.05 10.24
N VAL A 107 9.93 -25.94 9.27
CA VAL A 107 11.16 -26.00 8.47
C VAL A 107 11.34 -24.72 7.66
N GLU A 108 10.28 -24.25 7.00
CA GLU A 108 10.27 -22.97 6.28
C GLU A 108 10.57 -21.81 7.24
N ALA A 109 9.92 -21.75 8.40
CA ALA A 109 10.20 -20.71 9.38
C ALA A 109 11.66 -20.75 9.88
N ALA A 110 12.23 -21.94 10.08
CA ALA A 110 13.61 -22.10 10.53
C ALA A 110 14.63 -21.67 9.45
N SER A 111 14.38 -21.95 8.17
CA SER A 111 15.28 -21.56 7.08
C SER A 111 15.40 -20.04 6.94
N LEU A 112 14.36 -19.27 7.27
CA LEU A 112 14.42 -17.80 7.30
C LEU A 112 15.50 -17.25 8.23
N TRP A 113 15.87 -18.01 9.26
CA TRP A 113 16.89 -17.63 10.26
C TRP A 113 18.25 -18.29 10.01
N ASN A 114 18.39 -19.01 8.90
CA ASN A 114 19.65 -19.54 8.42
C ASN A 114 20.34 -18.49 7.53
N ASP A 115 21.17 -17.65 8.13
CA ASP A 115 21.76 -16.47 7.49
C ASP A 115 22.54 -16.75 6.18
N ASP A 116 23.05 -17.98 6.01
CA ASP A 116 23.81 -18.38 4.83
C ASP A 116 22.98 -19.01 3.70
N GLU A 117 21.73 -19.35 3.99
CA GLU A 117 20.82 -19.93 3.00
C GLU A 117 20.33 -18.87 2.03
N VAL A 118 20.10 -19.30 0.79
CA VAL A 118 19.62 -18.43 -0.28
C VAL A 118 18.12 -18.25 -0.13
N PHE A 119 17.70 -17.00 -0.13
CA PHE A 119 16.32 -16.61 -0.19
C PHE A 119 15.71 -17.02 -1.53
N SER A 120 14.62 -17.79 -1.48
CA SER A 120 13.93 -18.30 -2.68
C SER A 120 12.47 -17.87 -2.79
N ALA A 121 11.77 -17.72 -1.67
CA ALA A 121 10.39 -17.25 -1.59
C ALA A 121 10.01 -17.04 -0.12
N LEU A 122 9.06 -16.15 0.14
CA LEU A 122 8.58 -15.84 1.49
C LEU A 122 7.05 -15.88 1.51
N SER A 123 6.50 -16.69 2.41
CA SER A 123 5.08 -16.64 2.74
C SER A 123 4.82 -15.44 3.66
N VAL A 124 4.36 -14.32 3.10
CA VAL A 124 3.98 -13.11 3.86
C VAL A 124 2.53 -12.76 3.56
N ASN A 125 1.83 -12.21 4.56
CA ASN A 125 0.50 -11.67 4.34
C ASN A 125 0.58 -10.29 3.69
N TYR A 126 0.45 -10.26 2.35
CA TYR A 126 0.32 -9.04 1.55
C TYR A 126 -1.12 -8.52 1.47
N LYS A 127 -1.99 -8.89 2.41
CA LYS A 127 -3.37 -8.40 2.45
C LYS A 127 -3.55 -7.41 3.58
N PHE A 128 -4.32 -6.35 3.33
CA PHE A 128 -4.89 -5.55 4.41
C PHE A 128 -5.82 -6.42 5.26
N ASP A 129 -5.79 -6.22 6.57
CA ASP A 129 -6.74 -6.89 7.46
C ASP A 129 -8.13 -6.29 7.23
N TYR A 130 -9.15 -7.15 7.09
CA TYR A 130 -10.51 -6.69 6.87
C TYR A 130 -10.97 -5.75 7.99
N GLY A 131 -11.41 -4.54 7.61
CA GLY A 131 -11.88 -3.52 8.54
C GLY A 131 -10.80 -2.64 9.17
N LYS A 132 -9.51 -2.86 8.87
CA LYS A 132 -8.43 -1.93 9.24
C LYS A 132 -8.01 -1.12 8.02
N HIS A 133 -8.14 0.19 8.11
CA HIS A 133 -7.86 1.13 7.02
C HIS A 133 -7.17 2.39 7.57
N GLY A 134 -6.77 3.30 6.68
CA GLY A 134 -6.14 4.56 7.04
C GLY A 134 -4.61 4.54 7.02
N SER A 135 -4.02 5.68 7.32
CA SER A 135 -2.59 5.94 7.17
C SER A 135 -1.73 5.11 8.13
N SER A 136 -2.25 4.79 9.32
CA SER A 136 -1.55 3.93 10.27
C SER A 136 -1.44 2.50 9.75
N GLU A 137 -2.51 1.93 9.20
CA GLU A 137 -2.47 0.58 8.64
C GLU A 137 -1.59 0.56 7.39
N PHE A 138 -1.70 1.58 6.53
CA PHE A 138 -0.82 1.76 5.38
C PHE A 138 0.67 1.75 5.79
N LYS A 139 1.07 2.54 6.79
CA LYS A 139 2.45 2.55 7.29
C LYS A 139 2.86 1.20 7.88
N ASN A 140 1.99 0.58 8.67
CA ASN A 140 2.24 -0.74 9.23
C ASN A 140 2.46 -1.78 8.14
N PHE A 141 1.74 -1.67 7.03
CA PHE A 141 1.81 -2.58 5.91
C PHE A 141 3.21 -2.58 5.27
N PHE A 142 3.78 -1.41 4.98
CA PHE A 142 5.16 -1.28 4.50
C PHE A 142 6.21 -1.67 5.56
N ASN A 143 5.93 -1.44 6.84
CA ASN A 143 6.81 -1.89 7.92
C ASN A 143 6.96 -3.43 7.94
N ARG A 144 5.94 -4.18 7.50
CA ARG A 144 6.00 -5.66 7.43
C ARG A 144 7.14 -6.15 6.56
N VAL A 145 7.52 -5.40 5.52
CA VAL A 145 8.63 -5.73 4.62
C VAL A 145 9.93 -5.00 4.98
N GLY A 146 9.99 -4.34 6.14
CA GLY A 146 11.17 -3.60 6.61
C GLY A 146 11.27 -2.16 6.12
N ILE A 147 10.18 -1.60 5.59
CA ILE A 147 10.17 -0.23 5.08
C ILE A 147 9.44 0.67 6.05
N GLU A 148 10.20 1.19 7.00
CA GLU A 148 9.68 2.12 8.00
C GLU A 148 9.47 3.51 7.42
N ASN A 149 8.45 4.22 7.92
CA ASN A 149 8.14 5.62 7.62
C ASN A 149 7.98 5.90 6.11
N ILE A 150 7.25 5.06 5.38
CA ILE A 150 7.09 5.20 3.92
C ILE A 150 6.58 6.59 3.49
N CYS A 151 5.64 7.18 4.23
CA CYS A 151 5.13 8.53 3.94
C CYS A 151 6.21 9.63 4.09
N ASP A 152 7.21 9.42 4.95
CA ASP A 152 8.34 10.33 5.11
C ASP A 152 9.44 10.12 4.09
N LYS A 153 9.58 8.89 3.59
CA LYS A 153 10.56 8.54 2.56
C LYS A 153 10.08 8.98 1.17
N CYS A 154 8.77 8.89 0.92
CA CYS A 154 8.13 9.25 -0.35
C CYS A 154 7.40 10.60 -0.22
N ARG A 155 8.15 11.68 0.05
CA ARG A 155 7.58 13.01 0.27
C ARG A 155 7.29 13.72 -1.04
N ILE A 156 6.10 14.32 -1.11
CA ILE A 156 5.74 15.27 -2.17
C ILE A 156 5.95 16.68 -1.64
N LEU A 157 6.74 17.46 -2.38
CA LEU A 157 7.01 18.86 -2.09
C LEU A 157 6.12 19.72 -2.99
N THR A 158 5.55 20.78 -2.43
CA THR A 158 4.85 21.79 -3.22
C THR A 158 5.80 22.92 -3.57
N ASP A 159 5.59 23.53 -4.74
CA ASP A 159 6.36 24.71 -5.17
C ASP A 159 6.10 25.94 -4.29
N ASN A 160 5.07 25.88 -3.44
CA ASN A 160 4.74 26.94 -2.49
C ASN A 160 5.64 26.83 -1.25
N GLU A 161 6.48 27.84 -1.06
CA GLU A 161 7.27 27.97 0.16
C GLU A 161 6.36 28.34 1.35
N SER A 162 6.62 27.70 2.48
CA SER A 162 6.04 28.09 3.76
C SER A 162 6.47 29.52 4.10
N MET A 163 5.50 30.42 4.29
CA MET A 163 5.76 31.80 4.70
C MET A 163 6.52 31.91 6.04
N LEU A 164 6.52 30.85 6.85
CA LEU A 164 7.22 30.79 8.13
C LEU A 164 8.66 30.29 8.02
N THR A 165 8.96 29.41 7.05
CA THR A 165 10.25 28.70 6.99
C THR A 165 11.02 28.91 5.69
N GLY A 166 10.41 29.51 4.66
CA GLY A 166 11.01 29.68 3.33
C GLY A 166 11.35 28.34 2.65
N LEU A 167 10.73 27.24 3.11
CA LEU A 167 10.98 25.89 2.59
C LEU A 167 9.74 25.39 1.87
N PRO A 168 9.89 24.57 0.80
CA PRO A 168 8.79 23.89 0.14
C PRO A 168 7.89 23.18 1.16
N GLN A 169 6.57 23.41 1.09
CA GLN A 169 5.64 22.69 1.96
C GLN A 169 5.55 21.22 1.55
N LYS A 170 5.31 20.36 2.54
CA LYS A 170 5.09 18.93 2.31
C LYS A 170 3.59 18.68 2.21
N LYS A 171 3.16 17.94 1.20
CA LYS A 171 1.78 17.44 1.15
C LYS A 171 1.58 16.40 2.26
N ASP A 172 0.46 16.48 2.97
CA ASP A 172 0.12 15.54 4.04
C ASP A 172 -0.60 14.31 3.49
N ILE A 173 0.17 13.37 2.95
CA ILE A 173 -0.37 12.12 2.41
C ILE A 173 -1.02 11.25 3.48
N SER A 174 -0.59 11.35 4.74
CA SER A 174 -1.26 10.62 5.82
C SER A 174 -2.67 11.20 6.03
N GLY A 175 -2.78 12.52 6.08
CA GLY A 175 -4.04 13.24 6.12
C GLY A 175 -4.96 12.93 4.94
N ASP A 176 -4.42 12.82 3.72
CA ASP A 176 -5.20 12.46 2.53
C ASP A 176 -5.77 11.03 2.64
N ILE A 177 -4.95 10.05 3.03
CA ILE A 177 -5.37 8.66 3.21
C ILE A 177 -6.44 8.55 4.31
N ASP A 178 -6.24 9.21 5.44
CA ASP A 178 -7.19 9.18 6.57
C ASP A 178 -8.50 9.87 6.19
N SER A 179 -8.43 10.99 5.48
CA SER A 179 -9.61 11.70 4.98
C SER A 179 -10.42 10.84 4.03
N LEU A 180 -9.80 10.26 3.00
CA LEU A 180 -10.46 9.35 2.06
C LEU A 180 -11.06 8.14 2.75
N THR A 181 -10.33 7.52 3.67
CA THR A 181 -10.81 6.37 4.45
C THR A 181 -12.06 6.72 5.25
N ASN A 182 -12.04 7.87 5.94
CA ASN A 182 -13.19 8.33 6.72
C ASN A 182 -14.41 8.61 5.83
N ILE A 183 -14.20 9.29 4.70
CA ILE A 183 -15.28 9.59 3.75
C ILE A 183 -15.84 8.31 3.15
N ARG A 184 -14.98 7.39 2.72
CA ARG A 184 -15.36 6.07 2.22
C ARG A 184 -16.18 5.29 3.25
N ASN A 185 -15.79 5.30 4.52
CA ASN A 185 -16.53 4.62 5.58
C ASN A 185 -17.91 5.25 5.78
N ASN A 186 -18.02 6.58 5.72
CA ASN A 186 -19.31 7.27 5.79
C ASN A 186 -20.21 6.91 4.59
N ILE A 187 -19.66 6.85 3.38
CA ILE A 187 -20.39 6.43 2.18
C ILE A 187 -20.91 4.98 2.34
N ILE A 188 -20.07 4.05 2.77
CA ILE A 188 -20.45 2.62 2.87
C ILE A 188 -21.47 2.38 4.00
N HIS A 189 -21.30 3.01 5.17
CA HIS A 189 -22.08 2.67 6.36
C HIS A 189 -23.28 3.58 6.60
N THR A 190 -23.22 4.83 6.13
CA THR A 190 -24.26 5.84 6.40
C THR A 190 -24.88 6.42 5.13
N ASP A 191 -24.44 5.98 3.94
CA ASP A 191 -24.81 6.52 2.63
C ASP A 191 -24.67 8.05 2.52
N ALA A 192 -23.86 8.65 3.40
CA ALA A 192 -23.64 10.07 3.47
C ALA A 192 -22.44 10.46 2.62
N THR A 193 -22.66 11.30 1.60
CA THR A 193 -21.57 12.15 1.10
C THR A 193 -21.44 13.32 2.05
N PRO A 194 -20.25 13.62 2.58
CA PRO A 194 -20.05 14.88 3.27
C PRO A 194 -20.45 16.02 2.32
N SER A 195 -21.38 16.88 2.74
CA SER A 195 -21.90 17.98 1.90
C SER A 195 -20.81 18.94 1.41
N SER A 196 -19.61 18.84 1.98
CA SER A 196 -18.45 19.69 1.76
C SER A 196 -17.41 19.12 0.79
N ILE A 197 -17.53 17.87 0.30
CA ILE A 197 -16.56 17.32 -0.65
C ILE A 197 -16.96 17.62 -2.10
N THR A 198 -16.03 18.21 -2.85
CA THR A 198 -16.18 18.59 -4.24
C THR A 198 -15.37 17.67 -5.15
N TYR A 199 -15.75 17.57 -6.43
CA TYR A 199 -14.98 16.81 -7.42
C TYR A 199 -13.53 17.34 -7.56
N GLN A 200 -13.30 18.63 -7.33
CA GLN A 200 -11.96 19.24 -7.35
C GLN A 200 -11.09 18.74 -6.20
N GLN A 201 -11.65 18.61 -5.00
CA GLN A 201 -10.93 18.02 -3.86
C GLN A 201 -10.60 16.55 -4.10
N VAL A 202 -11.52 15.77 -4.68
CA VAL A 202 -11.24 14.37 -5.04
C VAL A 202 -10.16 14.28 -6.11
N ARG A 203 -10.14 15.20 -7.08
CA ARG A 203 -9.07 15.31 -8.07
C ARG A 203 -7.71 15.57 -7.41
N GLY A 204 -7.66 16.47 -6.42
CA GLY A 204 -6.46 16.72 -5.63
C GLY A 204 -5.95 15.48 -4.90
N TYR A 205 -6.84 14.72 -4.24
CA TYR A 205 -6.46 13.44 -3.63
C TYR A 205 -5.92 12.45 -4.65
N ARG A 206 -6.59 12.31 -5.80
CA ARG A 206 -6.14 11.43 -6.90
C ARG A 206 -4.74 11.80 -7.37
N GLU A 207 -4.46 13.09 -7.57
CA GLU A 207 -3.14 13.57 -8.03
C GLU A 207 -2.05 13.28 -7.00
N ASN A 208 -2.30 13.63 -5.73
CA ASN A 208 -1.36 13.40 -4.65
C ASN A 208 -1.03 11.91 -4.46
N LEU A 209 -2.06 11.06 -4.51
CA LEU A 209 -1.88 9.63 -4.29
C LEU A 209 -1.22 8.95 -5.48
N TRP A 210 -1.48 9.41 -6.70
CA TRP A 210 -0.77 8.95 -7.89
C TRP A 210 0.72 9.27 -7.83
N GLU A 211 1.06 10.52 -7.51
CA GLU A 211 2.45 10.94 -7.35
C GLU A 211 3.14 10.16 -6.23
N PHE A 212 2.43 9.93 -5.12
CA PHE A 212 2.93 9.18 -3.99
C PHE A 212 3.20 7.71 -4.33
N CYS A 213 2.28 7.04 -5.03
CA CYS A 213 2.48 5.67 -5.52
C CYS A 213 3.70 5.55 -6.43
N TYR A 214 3.93 6.54 -7.30
CA TYR A 214 5.13 6.58 -8.14
C TYR A 214 6.42 6.76 -7.33
N LEU A 215 6.39 7.58 -6.28
CA LEU A 215 7.54 7.71 -5.37
C LEU A 215 7.80 6.42 -4.58
N ILE A 216 6.77 5.67 -4.22
CA ILE A 216 6.91 4.34 -3.60
C ILE A 216 7.64 3.39 -4.55
N ASP A 217 7.20 3.30 -5.82
CA ASP A 217 7.85 2.48 -6.85
C ASP A 217 9.35 2.77 -6.93
N LEU A 218 9.72 4.05 -7.08
CA LEU A 218 11.11 4.48 -7.12
C LEU A 218 11.87 4.11 -5.84
N HIS A 219 11.26 4.33 -4.68
CA HIS A 219 11.88 4.02 -3.39
C HIS A 219 12.16 2.51 -3.24
N LEU A 220 11.22 1.67 -3.63
CA LEU A 220 11.36 0.22 -3.59
C LEU A 220 12.45 -0.27 -4.54
N GLN A 221 12.57 0.33 -5.72
CA GLN A 221 13.66 0.01 -6.65
C GLN A 221 15.03 0.35 -6.05
N ILE A 222 15.18 1.53 -5.43
CA ILE A 222 16.42 1.94 -4.76
C ILE A 222 16.77 0.96 -3.63
N GLU A 223 15.77 0.56 -2.84
CA GLU A 223 15.96 -0.38 -1.74
C GLU A 223 16.37 -1.78 -2.25
N LEU A 224 15.77 -2.26 -3.33
CA LEU A 224 16.13 -3.52 -3.98
C LEU A 224 17.60 -3.52 -4.44
N GLU A 225 18.05 -2.42 -5.07
CA GLU A 225 19.44 -2.25 -5.50
C GLU A 225 20.40 -2.18 -4.31
N ARG A 226 20.02 -1.46 -3.25
CA ARG A 226 20.81 -1.36 -2.01
C ARG A 226 21.07 -2.73 -1.40
N LEU A 227 20.03 -3.56 -1.27
CA LEU A 227 20.10 -4.90 -0.70
C LEU A 227 20.89 -5.89 -1.59
N THR A 228 20.88 -5.66 -2.90
CA THR A 228 21.64 -6.49 -3.85
C THR A 228 23.14 -6.18 -3.76
N ASN A 229 23.50 -4.90 -3.65
CA ASN A 229 24.89 -4.41 -3.71
C ASN A 229 25.63 -4.41 -2.36
N SER A 230 24.92 -4.48 -1.22
CA SER A 230 25.51 -4.61 0.14
C SER A 230 26.00 -6.01 0.43
#